data_AF-A0A971RVU1-F1
#
_entry.id   AF-A0A971RVU1-F1
#
_cell.length_a   1.000
_cell.length_b   1.000
_cell.length_c   1.000
_cell.angle_alpha   90.00
_cell.angle_beta   90.00
_cell.angle_gamma   90.00
#
_symmetry.space_group_name_H-M   'P 1'
#
loop_
_entity.id
_entity.type
_entity.pdbx_description
1 polymer ?
#
loop_
_entity_poly.entity_id
_entity_poly.type
_entity_poly.pdbx_seq_one_letter_code
_entity_poly.pdbx_strand_id
1 'polypeptide(L)'
;MFVYAEYLLLENIIINFIILYVTKRITRTKTSKFRLFMASLLGSIYTLIAFFPSLQFMGKFLIKFSISILMIITAFNPEKFNHFCKQLAAFYMVSFIFAGTVIGIFYILNNNSLLTKFSFANSWELFKFLIIGISLAILLIRYILKYHRLRINRSNYLTNVTIGLKDKEVDLIALIDTGNSLKEPISQTPVIIAEYDALKSILPDLIKKAYLSNRELDLNFIAKVMEEIGDEIKLRLIPFKSLGNESGILIGFKPDRIKVSFDNETKNIKEDIIVAIYNDKLAADEEYKGLLHPEILG
;
A
#
# COMPACT_ATOMS: atom_id res chain seq x y z
N MET A 1 -28.37 32.00 28.33
CA MET A 1 -27.41 32.00 27.22
C MET A 1 -28.21 31.82 25.94
N PHE A 2 -28.12 32.76 25.00
CA PHE A 2 -28.78 32.63 23.70
C PHE A 2 -27.86 31.82 22.78
N VAL A 3 -28.37 30.74 22.19
CA VAL A 3 -27.66 29.96 21.17
C VAL A 3 -28.27 30.33 19.83
N TYR A 4 -27.48 30.92 18.93
CA TYR A 4 -27.96 31.27 17.61
C TYR A 4 -27.90 30.04 16.71
N ALA A 5 -29.03 29.70 16.09
CA ALA A 5 -29.16 28.52 15.23
C ALA A 5 -28.17 28.53 14.05
N GLU A 6 -27.86 29.71 13.51
CA GLU A 6 -26.94 29.87 12.38
C GLU A 6 -25.51 29.43 12.70
N TYR A 7 -24.98 29.83 13.87
CA TYR A 7 -23.63 29.40 14.31
C TYR A 7 -23.60 27.90 14.60
N LEU A 8 -24.63 27.39 15.27
CA LEU A 8 -24.75 25.95 15.55
C LEU A 8 -24.74 25.13 14.26
N LEU A 9 -25.47 25.59 13.24
CA LEU A 9 -25.51 24.93 11.93
C LEU A 9 -24.15 24.95 11.25
N LEU A 10 -23.50 26.11 11.16
CA LEU A 10 -22.21 26.25 10.49
C LEU A 10 -21.14 25.37 11.14
N GLU A 11 -21.06 25.39 12.47
CA GLU A 11 -20.12 24.58 13.25
C GLU A 11 -20.32 23.09 13.00
N ASN A 12 -21.57 22.62 13.09
CA ASN A 12 -21.87 21.21 12.86
C ASN A 12 -21.65 20.79 11.40
N ILE A 13 -21.86 21.68 10.42
CA ILE A 13 -21.50 21.40 9.02
C ILE A 13 -19.99 21.16 8.91
N ILE A 14 -19.17 22.06 9.46
CA ILE A 14 -17.71 21.97 9.37
C ILE A 14 -17.19 20.72 10.07
N ILE A 15 -17.63 20.48 11.31
CA ILE A 15 -17.19 19.32 12.12
C ILE A 15 -17.59 18.02 11.44
N ASN A 16 -18.87 17.88 11.04
CA ASN A 16 -19.33 16.68 10.37
C ASN A 16 -18.62 16.46 9.03
N PHE A 17 -18.32 17.53 8.28
CA PHE A 17 -17.56 17.44 7.03
C PHE A 17 -16.13 16.91 7.27
N ILE A 18 -15.42 17.42 8.29
CA ILE A 18 -14.09 16.95 8.66
C ILE A 18 -14.14 15.47 9.07
N ILE A 19 -15.07 15.08 9.94
CA ILE A 19 -15.23 13.70 10.41
C ILE A 19 -15.47 12.77 9.21
N LEU A 20 -16.40 13.12 8.32
CA LEU A 20 -16.69 12.33 7.13
C LEU A 20 -15.51 12.30 6.13
N TYR A 21 -14.76 13.40 6.00
CA TYR A 21 -13.57 13.46 5.15
C TYR A 21 -12.43 12.58 5.68
N VAL A 22 -12.21 12.57 7.00
CA VAL A 22 -11.24 11.66 7.63
C VAL A 22 -11.72 10.21 7.50
N THR A 23 -13.01 9.96 7.75
CA THR A 23 -13.64 8.64 7.56
C THR A 23 -13.38 8.12 6.14
N LYS A 24 -13.63 8.94 5.12
CA LYS A 24 -13.32 8.65 3.70
C LYS A 24 -11.87 8.20 3.51
N ARG A 25 -10.90 8.90 4.12
CA ARG A 25 -9.47 8.60 4.00
C ARG A 25 -9.12 7.27 4.69
N ILE A 26 -9.67 7.00 5.86
CA ILE A 26 -9.47 5.76 6.62
C ILE A 26 -10.06 4.57 5.87
N THR A 27 -11.28 4.70 5.35
CA THR A 27 -12.00 3.62 4.68
C THR A 27 -11.60 3.46 3.21
N ARG A 28 -10.84 4.42 2.66
CA ARG A 28 -10.41 4.51 1.25
C ARG A 28 -11.57 4.54 0.26
N THR A 29 -12.70 5.11 0.67
CA THR A 29 -13.90 5.15 -0.17
C THR A 29 -13.80 6.29 -1.19
N LYS A 30 -14.10 5.99 -2.46
CA LYS A 30 -14.26 7.03 -3.50
C LYS A 30 -15.61 7.71 -3.30
N THR A 31 -15.61 9.01 -3.00
CA THR A 31 -16.83 9.84 -2.94
C THR A 31 -16.51 11.30 -3.26
N SER A 32 -17.49 12.03 -3.76
CA SER A 32 -17.36 13.45 -4.13
C SER A 32 -17.44 14.35 -2.90
N LYS A 33 -16.81 15.53 -2.96
CA LYS A 33 -16.90 16.54 -1.88
C LYS A 33 -18.35 17.00 -1.64
N PHE A 34 -19.15 17.05 -2.70
CA PHE A 34 -20.56 17.41 -2.62
C PHE A 34 -21.38 16.43 -1.77
N ARG A 35 -21.18 15.11 -1.94
CA ARG A 35 -21.85 14.10 -1.12
C ARG A 35 -21.47 14.18 0.36
N LEU A 36 -20.21 14.47 0.65
CA LEU A 36 -19.75 14.72 2.02
C LEU A 36 -20.44 15.96 2.62
N PHE A 37 -20.58 17.03 1.83
CA PHE A 37 -21.27 18.25 2.26
C PHE A 37 -22.77 18.01 2.52
N MET A 38 -23.46 17.26 1.65
CA MET A 38 -24.86 16.91 1.87
C MET A 38 -25.06 16.06 3.12
N ALA A 39 -24.16 15.10 3.36
CA ALA A 39 -24.21 14.30 4.57
C ALA A 39 -23.88 15.12 5.84
N SER A 40 -22.93 16.07 5.77
CA SER A 40 -22.62 16.95 6.90
C SER A 40 -23.75 17.93 7.20
N LEU A 41 -24.45 18.41 6.16
CA LEU A 41 -25.65 19.22 6.29
C LEU A 41 -26.79 18.43 6.97
N LEU A 42 -27.00 17.16 6.60
CA LEU A 42 -27.97 16.29 7.25
C LEU A 42 -27.71 16.17 8.76
N GLY A 43 -26.46 15.88 9.13
CA GLY A 43 -26.05 15.82 10.55
C GLY A 43 -26.21 17.16 11.27
N SER A 44 -25.97 18.27 10.58
CA SER A 44 -26.12 19.61 11.15
C SER A 44 -27.58 20.00 11.38
N ILE A 45 -28.46 19.76 10.40
CA ILE A 45 -29.91 20.00 10.56
C ILE A 45 -30.48 19.24 11.75
N TYR A 46 -30.02 18.00 11.97
CA TYR A 46 -30.43 17.21 13.13
C TYR A 46 -30.14 17.93 14.48
N THR A 47 -29.11 18.76 14.57
CA THR A 47 -28.79 19.48 15.81
C THR A 47 -29.82 20.55 16.18
N LEU A 48 -30.61 21.04 15.21
CA LEU A 48 -31.66 22.03 15.46
C LEU A 48 -32.79 21.50 16.36
N ILE A 49 -32.92 20.18 16.51
CA ILE A 49 -33.88 19.55 17.43
C ILE A 49 -33.72 20.08 18.86
N ALA A 50 -32.51 20.51 19.24
CA ALA A 50 -32.26 21.13 20.54
C ALA A 50 -33.13 22.38 20.82
N PHE A 51 -33.61 23.07 19.79
CA PHE A 51 -34.49 24.24 19.91
C PHE A 51 -35.98 23.90 20.02
N PHE A 52 -36.37 22.63 19.82
CA PHE A 52 -37.77 22.21 19.78
C PHE A 52 -38.05 21.18 20.90
N PRO A 53 -38.56 21.60 22.07
CA PRO A 53 -38.88 20.70 23.17
C PRO A 53 -39.84 19.56 22.79
N SER A 54 -40.76 19.81 21.84
CA SER A 54 -41.67 18.79 21.30
C SER A 54 -40.97 17.65 20.58
N LEU A 55 -39.73 17.84 20.11
CA LEU A 55 -38.94 16.84 19.38
C LEU A 55 -37.93 16.10 20.28
N GLN A 56 -38.03 16.20 21.62
CA GLN A 56 -37.12 15.53 22.56
C GLN A 56 -37.00 14.01 22.33
N PHE A 57 -38.05 13.35 21.83
CA PHE A 57 -38.01 11.91 21.50
C PHE A 57 -36.92 11.57 20.46
N MET A 58 -36.55 12.52 19.59
CA MET A 58 -35.49 12.35 18.60
C MET A 58 -34.09 12.32 19.24
N GLY A 59 -33.96 12.70 20.51
CA GLY A 59 -32.73 12.60 21.29
C GLY A 59 -32.38 11.18 21.75
N LYS A 60 -33.29 10.20 21.57
CA LYS A 60 -33.08 8.79 21.91
C LYS A 60 -31.89 8.20 21.13
N PHE A 61 -31.16 7.29 21.76
CA PHE A 61 -29.97 6.66 21.18
C PHE A 61 -30.23 6.06 19.80
N LEU A 62 -31.34 5.33 19.63
CA LEU A 62 -31.69 4.69 18.35
C LEU A 62 -31.88 5.69 17.21
N ILE A 63 -32.47 6.86 17.49
CA ILE A 63 -32.67 7.91 16.48
C ILE A 63 -31.34 8.55 16.12
N LYS A 64 -30.49 8.88 17.11
CA LYS A 64 -29.12 9.38 16.88
C LYS A 64 -28.30 8.42 16.01
N PHE A 65 -28.39 7.13 16.33
CA PHE A 65 -27.71 6.09 15.57
C PHE A 65 -28.22 6.02 14.12
N SER A 66 -29.54 6.11 13.93
CA SER A 66 -30.16 6.12 12.60
C SER A 66 -29.72 7.32 11.74
N ILE A 67 -29.54 8.49 12.34
CA ILE A 67 -29.00 9.66 11.63
C ILE A 67 -27.57 9.41 11.15
N SER A 68 -26.73 8.78 11.97
CA SER A 68 -25.37 8.41 11.56
C SER A 68 -25.39 7.42 10.39
N ILE A 69 -26.31 6.45 10.39
CA ILE A 69 -26.51 5.54 9.24
C ILE A 69 -26.88 6.33 7.98
N LEU A 70 -27.84 7.25 8.06
CA LEU A 70 -28.26 8.08 6.94
C LEU A 70 -27.11 8.94 6.39
N MET A 71 -26.29 9.51 7.28
CA MET A 71 -25.08 10.25 6.88
C MET A 71 -24.11 9.36 6.11
N ILE A 72 -23.86 8.13 6.56
CA ILE A 72 -22.96 7.18 5.89
C ILE A 72 -23.49 6.77 4.52
N ILE A 73 -24.77 6.44 4.42
CA ILE A 73 -25.41 6.09 3.14
C ILE A 73 -25.30 7.28 2.16
N THR A 74 -25.64 8.48 2.62
CA THR A 74 -25.58 9.70 1.81
C THR A 74 -24.14 10.00 1.35
N ALA A 75 -23.19 9.95 2.28
CA ALA A 75 -21.78 10.24 2.03
C ALA A 75 -21.11 9.21 1.12
N PHE A 76 -21.38 7.92 1.32
CA PHE A 76 -20.55 6.85 0.76
C PHE A 76 -21.29 5.85 -0.15
N ASN A 77 -22.61 5.69 -0.02
CA ASN A 77 -23.43 4.71 -0.76
C ASN A 77 -22.75 3.33 -0.85
N PRO A 78 -22.52 2.66 0.29
CA PRO A 78 -21.79 1.40 0.31
C PRO A 78 -22.58 0.29 -0.38
N GLU A 79 -21.96 -0.36 -1.37
CA GLU A 79 -22.56 -1.47 -2.12
C GLU A 79 -22.63 -2.77 -1.30
N LYS A 80 -21.71 -2.98 -0.36
CA LYS A 80 -21.63 -4.20 0.47
C LYS A 80 -21.73 -3.87 1.95
N PHE A 81 -22.40 -4.75 2.71
CA PHE A 81 -22.58 -4.60 4.15
C PHE A 81 -21.25 -4.49 4.92
N ASN A 82 -20.23 -5.27 4.53
CA ASN A 82 -18.91 -5.18 5.16
C ASN A 82 -18.26 -3.80 4.99
N HIS A 83 -18.47 -3.14 3.84
CA HIS A 83 -17.98 -1.78 3.62
C HIS A 83 -18.76 -0.76 4.44
N PHE A 84 -20.08 -0.93 4.54
CA PHE A 84 -20.94 -0.11 5.40
C PHE A 84 -20.49 -0.18 6.87
N CYS A 85 -20.34 -1.38 7.45
CA CYS A 85 -19.89 -1.55 8.83
C CYS A 85 -18.52 -0.91 9.08
N LYS A 86 -17.58 -1.07 8.14
CA LYS A 86 -16.26 -0.44 8.22
C LYS A 86 -16.35 1.09 8.23
N GLN A 87 -17.22 1.67 7.40
CA GLN A 87 -17.43 3.12 7.33
C GLN A 87 -18.09 3.66 8.59
N LEU A 88 -19.12 2.98 9.09
CA LEU A 88 -19.82 3.36 10.31
C LEU A 88 -18.90 3.29 11.54
N ALA A 89 -18.10 2.22 11.66
CA ALA A 89 -17.12 2.08 12.73
C ALA A 89 -16.04 3.17 12.67
N ALA A 90 -15.49 3.44 11.48
CA ALA A 90 -14.50 4.51 11.29
C ALA A 90 -15.08 5.89 11.61
N PHE A 91 -16.33 6.16 11.22
CA PHE A 91 -17.03 7.40 11.55
C PHE A 91 -17.13 7.61 13.06
N TYR A 92 -17.66 6.64 13.80
CA TYR A 92 -17.75 6.75 15.26
C TYR A 92 -16.39 6.87 15.92
N MET A 93 -15.38 6.13 15.46
CA MET A 93 -14.01 6.26 15.98
C MET A 93 -13.50 7.68 15.84
N VAL A 94 -13.63 8.29 14.65
CA VAL A 94 -13.22 9.67 14.40
C VAL A 94 -14.04 10.66 15.24
N SER A 95 -15.36 10.46 15.34
CA SER A 95 -16.25 11.29 16.17
C SER A 95 -15.86 11.24 17.65
N PHE A 96 -15.58 10.06 18.20
CA PHE A 96 -15.18 9.90 19.60
C PHE A 96 -13.81 10.51 19.88
N ILE A 97 -12.84 10.34 18.98
CA ILE A 97 -11.54 11.00 19.11
C ILE A 97 -11.70 12.51 19.08
N PHE A 98 -12.50 13.03 18.15
CA PHE A 98 -12.77 14.47 18.05
C PHE A 98 -13.41 14.99 19.34
N ALA A 99 -14.54 14.40 19.75
CA ALA A 99 -15.26 14.82 20.95
C ALA A 99 -14.42 14.67 22.22
N GLY A 100 -13.74 13.53 22.41
CA GLY A 100 -12.87 13.28 23.55
C GLY A 100 -11.70 14.25 23.64
N THR A 101 -11.12 14.63 22.50
CA THR A 101 -10.04 15.62 22.47
C THR A 101 -10.55 17.01 22.85
N VAL A 102 -11.68 17.43 22.29
CA VAL A 102 -12.30 18.73 22.63
C VAL A 102 -12.64 18.79 24.12
N ILE A 103 -13.28 17.74 24.66
CA ILE A 103 -13.63 17.66 26.09
C ILE A 103 -12.37 17.62 26.97
N GLY A 104 -11.36 16.84 26.59
CA GLY A 104 -10.11 16.72 27.36
C GLY A 104 -9.34 18.05 27.43
N ILE A 105 -9.25 18.78 26.32
CA ILE A 105 -8.62 20.10 26.28
C ILE A 105 -9.43 21.11 27.10
N PHE A 106 -10.75 21.09 26.96
CA PHE A 106 -11.62 21.94 27.76
C PHE A 106 -11.39 21.73 29.26
N TYR A 107 -11.28 20.47 29.69
CA TYR A 107 -11.00 20.14 31.09
C TYR A 107 -9.61 20.62 31.57
N ILE A 108 -8.56 20.49 30.73
CA ILE A 108 -7.21 20.93 31.09
C ILE A 108 -7.11 22.46 31.18
N LEU A 109 -7.77 23.18 30.27
CA LEU A 109 -7.67 24.64 30.19
C LEU A 109 -8.64 25.36 31.13
N ASN A 110 -9.73 24.72 31.53
CA ASN A 110 -10.75 25.32 32.39
C ASN A 110 -10.60 24.76 33.81
N ASN A 111 -10.11 25.58 34.75
CA ASN A 111 -9.86 25.21 36.15
C ASN A 111 -11.13 24.84 36.96
N ASN A 112 -12.31 24.84 36.36
CA ASN A 112 -13.57 24.51 37.02
C ASN A 112 -13.96 23.05 36.73
N SER A 113 -13.95 22.22 37.77
CA SER A 113 -14.18 20.76 37.75
C SER A 113 -15.61 20.30 37.41
N LEU A 114 -16.54 21.23 37.15
CA LEU A 114 -17.95 20.91 36.89
C LEU A 114 -18.21 20.73 35.38
N LEU A 115 -18.19 19.47 34.93
CA LEU A 115 -18.58 19.00 33.59
C LEU A 115 -20.04 19.35 33.20
N THR A 116 -20.84 19.88 34.12
CA THR A 116 -22.28 20.06 33.96
C THR A 116 -22.68 21.24 33.07
N LYS A 117 -21.74 22.08 32.63
CA LYS A 117 -22.01 23.19 31.70
C LYS A 117 -20.95 23.26 30.60
N PHE A 118 -20.87 22.21 29.77
CA PHE A 118 -20.16 22.29 28.50
C PHE A 118 -20.92 23.23 27.55
N SER A 119 -20.51 24.49 27.50
CA SER A 119 -21.08 25.47 26.59
C SER A 119 -19.99 26.45 26.17
N PHE A 120 -19.83 26.67 24.87
CA PHE A 120 -18.86 27.64 24.36
C PHE A 120 -19.33 29.05 24.70
N ALA A 121 -18.72 29.69 25.69
CA ALA A 121 -19.21 30.97 26.20
C ALA A 121 -19.08 32.11 25.17
N ASN A 122 -18.06 32.06 24.30
CA ASN A 122 -17.73 33.09 23.31
C ASN A 122 -17.24 32.50 21.97
N SER A 123 -17.41 33.24 20.88
CA SER A 123 -16.93 32.90 19.52
C SER A 123 -15.42 32.62 19.44
N TRP A 124 -14.63 33.25 20.31
CA TRP A 124 -13.17 33.01 20.37
C TRP A 124 -12.81 31.61 20.90
N GLU A 125 -13.59 31.06 21.83
CA GLU A 125 -13.36 29.69 22.30
C GLU A 125 -13.66 28.67 21.21
N LEU A 126 -14.73 28.90 20.44
CA LEU A 126 -15.09 28.10 19.27
C LEU A 126 -13.97 28.02 18.23
N PHE A 127 -13.37 29.16 17.87
CA PHE A 127 -12.24 29.18 16.94
C PHE A 127 -11.04 28.39 17.46
N LYS A 128 -10.75 28.48 18.77
CA LYS A 128 -9.65 27.70 19.39
C LYS A 128 -9.89 26.20 19.27
N PHE A 129 -11.08 25.71 19.61
CA PHE A 129 -11.39 24.28 19.55
C PHE A 129 -11.45 23.76 18.11
N LEU A 130 -11.93 24.56 17.15
CA LEU A 130 -11.88 24.22 15.72
C LEU A 130 -10.45 24.08 15.20
N ILE A 131 -9.56 25.01 15.53
CA ILE A 131 -8.14 24.94 15.14
C ILE A 131 -7.48 23.68 15.68
N ILE A 132 -7.75 23.33 16.94
CA ILE A 132 -7.19 22.13 17.56
C ILE A 132 -7.75 20.86 16.92
N GLY A 133 -9.07 20.82 16.67
CA GLY A 133 -9.71 19.70 15.97
C GLY A 133 -9.15 19.47 14.56
N ILE A 134 -8.92 20.56 13.80
CA ILE A 134 -8.30 20.51 12.47
C ILE A 134 -6.84 20.02 12.56
N SER A 135 -6.06 20.56 13.50
CA SER A 135 -4.66 20.16 13.72
C SER A 135 -4.55 18.66 14.03
N LEU A 136 -5.41 18.14 14.90
CA LEU A 136 -5.46 16.72 15.25
C LEU A 136 -5.87 15.85 14.06
N ALA A 137 -6.87 16.27 13.28
CA ALA A 137 -7.28 15.58 12.07
C ALA A 137 -6.12 15.46 11.08
N ILE A 138 -5.32 16.54 10.90
CA ILE A 138 -4.12 16.52 10.07
C ILE A 138 -3.08 15.54 10.63
N LEU A 139 -2.86 15.52 11.94
CA LEU A 139 -1.88 14.64 12.61
C LEU A 139 -2.26 13.16 12.46
N LEU A 140 -3.52 12.82 12.70
CA LEU A 140 -4.07 11.47 12.48
C LEU A 140 -3.95 11.03 11.03
N ILE A 141 -4.32 11.90 10.08
CA ILE A 141 -4.15 11.62 8.64
C ILE A 141 -2.67 11.35 8.33
N ARG A 142 -1.74 12.17 8.82
CA ARG A 142 -0.29 11.97 8.61
C ARG A 142 0.20 10.65 9.18
N TYR A 143 -0.23 10.29 10.39
CA TYR A 143 0.15 9.03 11.03
C TYR A 143 -0.35 7.82 10.22
N ILE A 144 -1.61 7.85 9.78
CA ILE A 144 -2.22 6.78 8.97
C ILE A 144 -1.53 6.65 7.60
N LEU A 145 -1.18 7.78 6.96
CA LEU A 145 -0.41 7.78 5.71
C LEU A 145 1.00 7.19 5.89
N LYS A 146 1.68 7.53 6.99
CA LYS A 146 3.00 6.98 7.34
C LYS A 146 2.93 5.47 7.59
N TYR A 147 1.97 5.02 8.39
CA TYR A 147 1.74 3.60 8.67
C TYR A 147 1.45 2.82 7.38
N HIS A 148 0.69 3.41 6.45
CA HIS A 148 0.41 2.76 5.17
C HIS A 148 1.60 2.69 4.22
N ARG A 149 2.44 3.73 4.17
CA ARG A 149 3.69 3.68 3.38
C ARG A 149 4.59 2.54 3.84
N LEU A 150 4.59 2.23 5.13
CA LEU A 150 5.38 1.13 5.70
C LEU A 150 4.81 -0.27 5.35
N ARG A 151 3.49 -0.42 5.19
CA ARG A 151 2.86 -1.72 4.94
C ARG A 151 2.66 -2.07 3.45
N ILE A 152 2.54 -1.06 2.58
CA ILE A 152 2.32 -1.25 1.13
C ILE A 152 3.63 -1.56 0.38
N ASN A 153 4.79 -1.23 0.94
CA ASN A 153 6.05 -1.34 0.21
C ASN A 153 6.38 -2.78 -0.22
N ARG A 154 6.15 -3.82 0.60
CA ARG A 154 6.62 -5.18 0.26
C ARG A 154 5.93 -5.83 -0.95
N SER A 155 4.61 -5.69 -1.10
CA SER A 155 3.88 -6.28 -2.24
C SER A 155 4.17 -5.59 -3.57
N ASN A 156 4.67 -4.35 -3.54
CA ASN A 156 4.97 -3.59 -4.76
C ASN A 156 6.35 -3.94 -5.35
N TYR A 157 7.17 -4.71 -4.62
CA TYR A 157 8.46 -5.18 -5.13
C TYR A 157 8.39 -6.62 -5.64
N LEU A 158 7.27 -7.33 -5.50
CA LEU A 158 7.12 -8.67 -6.09
C LEU A 158 6.40 -8.56 -7.43
N THR A 159 6.97 -9.15 -8.47
CA THR A 159 6.43 -9.10 -9.84
C THR A 159 6.56 -10.46 -10.51
N ASN A 160 5.58 -10.81 -11.35
CA ASN A 160 5.68 -12.00 -12.18
C ASN A 160 6.58 -11.72 -13.38
N VAL A 161 7.57 -12.58 -13.56
CA VAL A 161 8.51 -12.55 -14.68
C VAL A 161 8.36 -13.85 -15.46
N THR A 162 8.06 -13.74 -16.75
CA THR A 162 8.06 -14.85 -17.70
C THR A 162 9.36 -14.83 -18.47
N ILE A 163 10.11 -15.93 -18.41
CA ILE A 163 11.38 -16.13 -19.13
C ILE A 163 11.15 -17.19 -20.18
N GLY A 164 11.37 -16.86 -21.45
CA GLY A 164 11.27 -17.81 -22.55
C GLY A 164 12.62 -18.11 -23.19
N LEU A 165 12.86 -19.40 -23.45
CA LEU A 165 13.99 -19.93 -24.16
C LEU A 165 13.50 -20.98 -25.16
N LYS A 166 13.71 -20.72 -26.45
CA LYS A 166 13.16 -21.43 -27.60
C LYS A 166 11.63 -21.53 -27.49
N ASP A 167 11.11 -22.76 -27.51
CA ASP A 167 9.68 -23.08 -27.41
C ASP A 167 9.20 -23.27 -25.97
N LYS A 168 10.07 -23.05 -24.98
CA LYS A 168 9.75 -23.24 -23.57
C LYS A 168 9.68 -21.90 -22.85
N GLU A 169 8.73 -21.77 -21.94
CA GLU A 169 8.57 -20.61 -21.05
C GLU A 169 8.44 -21.08 -19.60
N VAL A 170 8.87 -20.22 -18.67
CA VAL A 170 8.61 -20.40 -17.24
C VAL A 170 8.22 -19.08 -16.60
N ASP A 171 7.25 -19.14 -15.70
CA ASP A 171 6.83 -18.03 -14.86
C ASP A 171 7.42 -18.17 -13.46
N LEU A 172 7.97 -17.09 -12.95
CA LEU A 172 8.45 -16.99 -11.57
C LEU A 172 8.08 -15.65 -10.94
N ILE A 173 7.96 -15.64 -9.62
CA ILE A 173 7.86 -14.41 -8.85
C ILE A 173 9.27 -13.90 -8.59
N ALA A 174 9.55 -12.66 -8.98
CA ALA A 174 10.83 -12.00 -8.74
C ALA A 174 10.65 -10.80 -7.80
N LEU A 175 11.64 -10.58 -6.94
CA LEU A 175 11.78 -9.36 -6.15
C LEU A 175 12.51 -8.29 -6.96
N ILE A 176 11.92 -7.11 -7.09
CA ILE A 176 12.54 -5.89 -7.61
C ILE A 176 13.58 -5.46 -6.59
N ASP A 177 14.83 -5.85 -6.83
CA ASP A 177 15.91 -5.66 -5.90
C ASP A 177 16.70 -4.41 -6.25
N THR A 178 16.42 -3.31 -5.53
CA THR A 178 17.16 -2.05 -5.70
C THR A 178 18.65 -2.16 -5.38
N GLY A 179 19.08 -3.21 -4.67
CA GLY A 179 20.48 -3.49 -4.38
C GLY A 179 21.19 -4.27 -5.49
N ASN A 180 20.45 -4.88 -6.41
CA ASN A 180 21.04 -5.60 -7.54
C ASN A 180 21.61 -4.61 -8.55
N SER A 181 22.93 -4.51 -8.59
CA SER A 181 23.70 -3.72 -9.58
C SER A 181 24.47 -4.62 -10.56
N LEU A 182 24.11 -5.91 -10.63
CA LEU A 182 24.83 -6.89 -11.42
C LEU A 182 24.60 -6.66 -12.92
N LYS A 183 25.71 -6.48 -13.64
CA LYS A 183 25.71 -6.30 -15.10
C LYS A 183 26.59 -7.37 -15.75
N GLU A 184 26.21 -7.77 -16.95
CA GLU A 184 27.06 -8.64 -17.76
C GLU A 184 28.33 -7.85 -18.15
N PRO A 185 29.53 -8.43 -18.01
CA PRO A 185 30.79 -7.67 -18.06
C PRO A 185 31.12 -7.07 -19.44
N ILE A 186 30.61 -7.63 -20.54
CA ILE A 186 30.94 -7.25 -21.92
C ILE A 186 29.91 -6.26 -22.47
N SER A 187 28.62 -6.63 -22.50
CA SER A 187 27.52 -5.81 -23.00
C SER A 187 26.99 -4.82 -21.97
N GLN A 188 27.40 -4.91 -20.70
CA GLN A 188 26.93 -4.04 -19.61
C GLN A 188 25.40 -4.06 -19.45
N THR A 189 24.79 -5.15 -19.88
CA THR A 189 23.34 -5.36 -19.81
C THR A 189 22.92 -5.80 -18.42
N PRO A 190 21.75 -5.36 -17.93
CA PRO A 190 21.26 -5.74 -16.62
C PRO A 190 21.03 -7.24 -16.49
N VAL A 191 21.27 -7.78 -15.30
CA VAL A 191 21.18 -9.22 -15.02
C VAL A 191 20.02 -9.52 -14.07
N ILE A 192 19.09 -10.36 -14.51
CA ILE A 192 18.10 -11.01 -13.65
C ILE A 192 18.75 -12.23 -13.03
N ILE A 193 18.67 -12.40 -11.71
CA ILE A 193 19.12 -13.63 -11.05
C ILE A 193 17.89 -14.50 -10.81
N ALA A 194 17.93 -15.77 -11.17
CA ALA A 194 16.83 -16.70 -10.93
C ALA A 194 17.34 -18.04 -10.43
N GLU A 195 16.59 -18.66 -9.52
CA GLU A 195 16.93 -19.96 -8.96
C GLU A 195 16.95 -21.04 -10.04
N TYR A 196 17.94 -21.94 -9.98
CA TYR A 196 18.04 -23.10 -10.87
C TYR A 196 16.75 -23.91 -10.88
N ASP A 197 16.15 -24.13 -9.70
CA ASP A 197 14.93 -24.90 -9.56
C ASP A 197 13.73 -24.31 -10.30
N ALA A 198 13.67 -22.98 -10.44
CA ALA A 198 12.66 -22.31 -11.25
C ALA A 198 12.97 -22.46 -12.75
N LEU A 199 14.23 -22.42 -13.15
CA LEU A 199 14.65 -22.43 -14.56
C LEU A 199 14.79 -23.84 -15.18
N LYS A 200 14.87 -24.90 -14.38
CA LYS A 200 15.23 -26.26 -14.84
C LYS A 200 14.35 -26.83 -15.95
N SER A 201 13.10 -26.37 -16.09
CA SER A 201 12.18 -26.82 -17.15
C SER A 201 12.59 -26.31 -18.54
N ILE A 202 13.18 -25.11 -18.61
CA ILE A 202 13.53 -24.44 -19.87
C ILE A 202 14.99 -24.69 -20.28
N LEU A 203 15.89 -24.98 -19.33
CA LEU A 203 17.31 -25.18 -19.60
C LEU A 203 17.59 -26.45 -20.45
N PRO A 204 18.65 -26.46 -21.27
CA PRO A 204 19.18 -27.67 -21.92
C PRO A 204 19.70 -28.71 -20.92
N ASP A 205 19.67 -29.99 -21.30
CA ASP A 205 20.04 -31.10 -20.41
C ASP A 205 21.52 -31.08 -20.01
N LEU A 206 22.42 -30.57 -20.86
CA LEU A 206 23.84 -30.37 -20.53
C LEU A 206 24.01 -29.41 -19.34
N ILE A 207 23.27 -28.30 -19.31
CA ILE A 207 23.29 -27.36 -18.19
C ILE A 207 22.70 -28.01 -16.95
N LYS A 208 21.58 -28.73 -17.08
CA LYS A 208 20.98 -29.41 -15.93
C LYS A 208 21.96 -30.37 -15.26
N LYS A 209 22.72 -31.14 -16.06
CA LYS A 209 23.75 -32.05 -15.54
C LYS A 209 24.84 -31.29 -14.77
N ALA A 210 25.23 -30.10 -15.21
CA ALA A 210 26.22 -29.26 -14.50
C ALA A 210 25.77 -28.94 -13.08
N TYR A 211 24.54 -28.45 -12.93
CA TYR A 211 23.96 -28.06 -11.64
C TYR A 211 23.63 -29.27 -10.75
N LEU A 212 23.10 -30.36 -11.32
CA LEU A 212 22.81 -31.59 -10.55
C LEU A 212 24.07 -32.30 -10.03
N SER A 213 25.21 -32.09 -10.67
CA SER A 213 26.49 -32.68 -10.25
C SER A 213 27.35 -31.74 -9.39
N ASN A 214 26.84 -30.54 -9.03
CA ASN A 214 27.56 -29.48 -8.32
C ASN A 214 28.90 -29.10 -9.00
N ARG A 215 28.93 -29.09 -10.33
CA ARG A 215 30.13 -28.78 -11.14
C ARG A 215 30.03 -27.43 -11.85
N GLU A 216 29.08 -26.59 -11.48
CA GLU A 216 28.87 -25.27 -12.07
C GLU A 216 30.01 -24.28 -11.80
N LEU A 217 30.81 -24.53 -10.75
CA LEU A 217 32.00 -23.74 -10.43
C LEU A 217 33.29 -24.31 -11.05
N ASP A 218 33.25 -25.50 -11.65
CA ASP A 218 34.39 -26.08 -12.34
C ASP A 218 34.53 -25.47 -13.74
N LEU A 219 35.45 -24.51 -13.87
CA LEU A 219 35.69 -23.77 -15.11
C LEU A 219 36.03 -24.68 -16.30
N ASN A 220 36.74 -25.79 -16.08
CA ASN A 220 37.09 -26.72 -17.17
C ASN A 220 35.85 -27.46 -17.67
N PHE A 221 34.99 -27.87 -16.73
CA PHE A 221 33.73 -28.50 -17.06
C PHE A 221 32.79 -27.53 -17.77
N ILE A 222 32.68 -26.29 -17.28
CA ILE A 222 31.85 -25.25 -17.91
C ILE A 222 32.37 -24.87 -19.29
N ALA A 223 33.68 -24.74 -19.50
CA ALA A 223 34.25 -24.49 -20.82
C ALA A 223 33.85 -25.60 -21.81
N LYS A 224 33.93 -26.87 -21.39
CA LYS A 224 33.47 -28.01 -22.19
C LYS A 224 31.97 -27.98 -22.47
N VAL A 225 31.15 -27.65 -21.46
CA VAL A 225 29.70 -27.50 -21.63
C VAL A 225 29.37 -26.38 -22.63
N MET A 226 30.08 -25.25 -22.56
CA MET A 226 29.91 -24.14 -23.49
C MET A 226 30.32 -24.51 -24.93
N GLU A 227 31.37 -25.30 -25.09
CA GLU A 227 31.81 -25.83 -26.39
C GLU A 227 30.80 -26.82 -26.98
N GLU A 228 30.30 -27.76 -26.17
CA GLU A 228 29.33 -28.78 -26.61
C GLU A 228 27.93 -28.22 -26.88
N ILE A 229 27.49 -27.22 -26.12
CA ILE A 229 26.19 -26.55 -26.31
C ILE A 229 26.15 -25.79 -27.63
N GLY A 230 27.28 -25.24 -28.08
CA GLY A 230 27.37 -24.43 -29.29
C GLY A 230 26.33 -23.30 -29.33
N ASP A 231 25.54 -23.26 -30.40
CA ASP A 231 24.54 -22.21 -30.65
C ASP A 231 23.17 -22.49 -30.02
N GLU A 232 22.99 -23.59 -29.28
CA GLU A 232 21.70 -23.89 -28.64
C GLU A 232 21.34 -22.85 -27.56
N ILE A 233 22.32 -22.37 -26.80
CA ILE A 233 22.13 -21.30 -25.81
C ILE A 233 23.44 -20.53 -25.61
N LYS A 234 23.37 -19.19 -25.68
CA LYS A 234 24.55 -18.34 -25.48
C LYS A 234 24.80 -18.13 -24.00
N LEU A 235 25.79 -18.84 -23.47
CA LEU A 235 26.23 -18.73 -22.08
C LEU A 235 27.20 -17.56 -21.86
N ARG A 236 27.16 -17.02 -20.65
CA ARG A 236 28.00 -15.92 -20.14
C ARG A 236 28.44 -16.23 -18.71
N LEU A 237 29.69 -15.90 -18.39
CA LEU A 237 30.17 -15.91 -17.02
C LEU A 237 30.06 -14.50 -16.46
N ILE A 238 29.39 -14.36 -15.32
CA ILE A 238 29.05 -13.07 -14.71
C ILE A 238 29.69 -13.04 -13.33
N PRO A 239 30.84 -12.35 -13.18
CA PRO A 239 31.44 -12.11 -11.88
C PRO A 239 30.50 -11.27 -11.02
N PHE A 240 30.34 -11.64 -9.75
CA PHE A 240 29.54 -10.89 -8.79
C PHE A 240 30.25 -10.78 -7.43
N LYS A 241 29.82 -9.80 -6.65
CA LYS A 241 30.26 -9.61 -5.26
C LYS A 241 29.04 -9.54 -4.36
N SER A 242 29.10 -10.22 -3.23
CA SER A 242 28.03 -10.22 -2.21
C SER A 242 28.60 -10.30 -0.80
N LEU A 243 27.75 -10.09 0.21
CA LEU A 243 28.16 -10.22 1.60
C LEU A 243 28.56 -11.68 1.87
N GLY A 244 29.83 -11.90 2.23
CA GLY A 244 30.39 -13.24 2.45
C GLY A 244 31.00 -13.90 1.22
N ASN A 245 30.89 -13.30 0.02
CA ASN A 245 31.55 -13.79 -1.19
C ASN A 245 32.13 -12.64 -2.01
N GLU A 246 33.46 -12.46 -1.94
CA GLU A 246 34.16 -11.35 -2.57
C GLU A 246 34.50 -11.57 -4.06
N SER A 247 34.36 -12.80 -4.57
CA SER A 247 34.76 -13.17 -5.94
C SER A 247 33.92 -14.34 -6.46
N GLY A 248 32.60 -14.14 -6.53
CA GLY A 248 31.66 -15.13 -7.03
C GLY A 248 31.53 -15.07 -8.56
N ILE A 249 31.11 -16.18 -9.16
CA ILE A 249 30.77 -16.27 -10.59
C ILE A 249 29.40 -16.93 -10.72
N LEU A 250 28.54 -16.35 -11.56
CA LEU A 250 27.29 -16.97 -12.00
C LEU A 250 27.37 -17.31 -13.49
N ILE A 251 26.70 -18.38 -13.87
CA ILE A 251 26.46 -18.69 -15.28
C ILE A 251 25.15 -18.02 -15.68
N GLY A 252 25.20 -17.14 -16.66
CA GLY A 252 24.03 -16.54 -17.26
C GLY A 252 23.81 -17.00 -18.70
N PHE A 253 22.59 -16.81 -19.18
CA PHE A 253 22.23 -17.01 -20.57
C PHE A 253 21.38 -15.86 -21.08
N LYS A 254 21.41 -15.64 -22.39
CA LYS A 254 20.50 -14.73 -23.06
C LYS A 254 19.19 -15.47 -23.38
N PRO A 255 18.04 -15.12 -22.79
CA PRO A 255 16.74 -15.65 -23.17
C PRO A 255 16.27 -15.03 -24.49
N ASP A 256 15.31 -15.68 -25.15
CA ASP A 256 14.71 -15.17 -26.39
C ASP A 256 13.61 -14.14 -26.13
N ARG A 257 12.98 -14.20 -24.96
CA ARG A 257 11.89 -13.30 -24.56
C ARG A 257 11.85 -13.15 -23.05
N ILE A 258 11.53 -11.94 -22.59
CA ILE A 258 11.24 -11.65 -21.18
C ILE A 258 9.96 -10.81 -21.12
N LYS A 259 9.05 -11.20 -20.23
CA LYS A 259 7.84 -10.43 -19.92
C LYS A 259 7.83 -10.13 -18.43
N VAL A 260 7.58 -8.88 -18.07
CA VAL A 260 7.47 -8.45 -16.68
C VAL A 260 6.07 -7.87 -16.47
N SER A 261 5.35 -8.37 -15.46
CA SER A 261 4.00 -7.88 -15.13
C SER A 261 4.06 -6.95 -13.92
N PHE A 262 3.93 -5.65 -14.16
CA PHE A 262 4.03 -4.61 -13.13
C PHE A 262 2.80 -3.68 -13.21
N ASP A 263 2.19 -3.35 -12.06
CA ASP A 263 1.03 -2.44 -11.98
C ASP A 263 -0.15 -2.77 -12.94
N ASN A 264 -0.48 -4.05 -13.08
CA ASN A 264 -1.51 -4.60 -14.01
C ASN A 264 -1.20 -4.41 -15.51
N GLU A 265 0.01 -4.01 -15.87
CA GLU A 265 0.49 -3.98 -17.24
C GLU A 265 1.59 -5.04 -17.45
N THR A 266 1.53 -5.75 -18.58
CA THR A 266 2.59 -6.69 -18.98
C THR A 266 3.48 -6.01 -20.01
N LYS A 267 4.74 -5.75 -19.62
CA LYS A 267 5.76 -5.17 -20.50
C LYS A 267 6.59 -6.29 -21.11
N ASN A 268 6.61 -6.37 -22.44
CA ASN A 268 7.59 -7.19 -23.15
C ASN A 268 8.91 -6.41 -23.18
N ILE A 269 9.95 -6.97 -22.57
CA ILE A 269 11.26 -6.33 -22.59
C ILE A 269 11.94 -6.68 -23.91
N LYS A 270 12.29 -5.64 -24.68
CA LYS A 270 12.95 -5.76 -26.00
C LYS A 270 14.48 -5.60 -25.92
N GLU A 271 14.99 -5.21 -24.75
CA GLU A 271 16.41 -5.03 -24.50
C GLU A 271 17.11 -6.37 -24.32
N ASP A 272 18.40 -6.39 -24.65
CA ASP A 272 19.26 -7.52 -24.34
C ASP A 272 19.41 -7.62 -22.82
N ILE A 273 18.78 -8.63 -22.23
CA ILE A 273 18.87 -8.95 -20.80
C ILE A 273 19.53 -10.30 -20.65
N ILE A 274 20.27 -10.49 -19.56
CA ILE A 274 20.86 -11.77 -19.19
C ILE A 274 20.17 -12.32 -17.96
N VAL A 275 19.89 -13.63 -17.97
CA VAL A 275 19.37 -14.35 -16.81
C VAL A 275 20.51 -15.19 -16.24
N ALA A 276 20.95 -14.85 -15.03
CA ALA A 276 21.91 -15.61 -14.24
C ALA A 276 21.21 -16.71 -13.44
N ILE A 277 21.79 -17.90 -13.46
CA ILE A 277 21.28 -19.07 -12.76
C ILE A 277 21.95 -19.15 -11.38
N TYR A 278 21.15 -19.18 -10.32
CA TYR A 278 21.62 -19.30 -8.94
C TYR A 278 21.27 -20.69 -8.37
N ASN A 279 22.26 -21.40 -7.83
CA ASN A 279 22.11 -22.80 -7.37
C ASN A 279 21.75 -22.93 -5.88
N ASP A 280 20.97 -21.99 -5.35
CA ASP A 280 20.46 -22.05 -3.97
C ASP A 280 19.15 -21.24 -3.87
N LYS A 281 18.56 -21.18 -2.68
CA LYS A 281 17.36 -20.38 -2.41
C LYS A 281 17.69 -18.92 -2.17
N LEU A 282 16.94 -18.03 -2.79
CA LEU A 282 17.02 -16.58 -2.61
C LEU A 282 16.20 -16.11 -1.40
N ALA A 283 15.14 -16.84 -1.04
CA ALA A 283 14.23 -16.51 0.05
C ALA A 283 13.94 -17.76 0.91
N ALA A 284 14.06 -17.64 2.23
CA ALA A 284 13.81 -18.76 3.15
C ALA A 284 12.33 -19.18 3.21
N ASP A 285 11.43 -18.26 2.93
CA ASP A 285 9.97 -18.42 2.91
C ASP A 285 9.41 -18.71 1.50
N GLU A 286 10.28 -18.84 0.49
CA GLU A 286 9.93 -19.09 -0.92
C GLU A 286 8.97 -18.04 -1.53
N GLU A 287 8.90 -16.83 -0.97
CA GLU A 287 8.02 -15.77 -1.50
C GLU A 287 8.42 -15.33 -2.92
N TYR A 288 9.69 -15.47 -3.30
CA TYR A 288 10.21 -15.18 -4.64
C TYR A 288 11.33 -16.15 -5.01
N LYS A 289 11.53 -16.34 -6.33
CA LYS A 289 12.55 -17.23 -6.92
C LYS A 289 13.45 -16.51 -7.93
N GLY A 290 13.38 -15.19 -7.94
CA GLY A 290 14.27 -14.36 -8.76
C GLY A 290 14.47 -12.96 -8.19
N LEU A 291 15.55 -12.30 -8.61
CA LEU A 291 15.86 -10.90 -8.36
C LEU A 291 15.84 -10.16 -9.69
N LEU A 292 14.92 -9.21 -9.83
CA LEU A 292 14.80 -8.35 -11.00
C LEU A 292 15.71 -7.13 -10.82
N HIS A 293 16.57 -6.88 -11.82
CA HIS A 293 17.40 -5.68 -11.86
C HIS A 293 16.52 -4.41 -12.03
N PRO A 294 16.70 -3.35 -11.23
CA PRO A 294 15.80 -2.21 -11.20
C PRO A 294 15.76 -1.43 -12.53
N GLU A 295 16.89 -1.36 -13.26
CA GLU A 295 16.98 -0.70 -14.58
C GLU A 295 16.02 -1.29 -15.64
N ILE A 296 15.54 -2.53 -15.47
CA ILE A 296 14.62 -3.18 -16.45
C ILE A 296 13.23 -2.50 -16.47
N LEU A 297 12.86 -1.85 -15.38
CA LEU A 297 11.54 -1.23 -15.25
C LEU A 297 11.47 0.18 -15.87
N GLY A 298 12.61 0.85 -16.08
CA GLY A 298 12.71 2.19 -16.68
C GLY A 298 13.31 3.24 -15.74
#